data_AF-A0A398D274-F1
#
_entry.id   AF-A0A398D274-F1
#
_cell.length_a   1.000
_cell.length_b   1.000
_cell.length_c   1.000
_cell.angle_alpha   90.00
_cell.angle_beta   90.00
_cell.angle_gamma   90.00
#
_symmetry.space_group_name_H-M   'P 1'
#
loop_
_entity.id
_entity.type
_entity.pdbx_description
1 polymer ?
#
loop_
_entity_poly.entity_id
_entity_poly.type
_entity_poly.pdbx_seq_one_letter_code
_entity_poly.pdbx_strand_id
1 'polypeptide(L)'
;MESKKLRMLTLASMLAAVGYVLQLFEFPLPFLPAATFLKFDFGDIPVVIAGSMFGPGAAVLTATVKGLLWALIGHGANSWVGAGMNTIAVIVFALPLALLGRSRKLWVKAAAAGLGMLAMTAVMVGLNLIVDPLYFKWPIAAVKAIIVPAIIPFNLFRGAANGVASVLVMLALQRTAIFRTSR
;
A
#
# COMPACT_ATOMS: atom_id res chain seq x y z
N MET A 1 14.68 1.75 30.21
CA MET A 1 14.87 1.52 28.75
C MET A 1 13.55 1.02 28.18
N GLU A 2 12.88 1.78 27.33
CA GLU A 2 11.76 1.21 26.56
C GLU A 2 12.26 0.01 25.74
N SER A 3 11.50 -1.08 25.73
CA SER A 3 11.79 -2.22 24.86
C SER A 3 11.69 -1.78 23.40
N LYS A 4 12.72 -2.09 22.58
CA LYS A 4 12.69 -1.84 21.12
C LYS A 4 11.42 -2.39 20.46
N LYS A 5 10.87 -3.49 20.98
CA LYS A 5 9.62 -4.10 20.52
C LYS A 5 8.40 -3.22 20.84
N LEU A 6 8.34 -2.66 22.05
CA LEU A 6 7.25 -1.76 22.46
C LEU A 6 7.23 -0.51 21.56
N ARG A 7 8.39 0.13 21.38
CA ARG A 7 8.51 1.30 20.49
C ARG A 7 8.08 0.99 19.05
N MET A 8 8.49 -0.16 18.50
CA MET A 8 8.06 -0.60 17.17
C MET A 8 6.55 -0.77 17.10
N LEU A 9 5.95 -1.47 18.07
CA LEU A 9 4.52 -1.74 18.09
C LEU A 9 3.71 -0.43 18.18
N THR A 10 4.09 0.47 19.09
CA THR A 10 3.42 1.76 19.26
C THR A 10 3.46 2.58 17.97
N LEU A 11 4.63 2.74 17.35
CA LEU A 11 4.78 3.54 16.14
C LEU A 11 4.12 2.89 14.92
N ALA A 12 4.18 1.57 14.78
CA ALA A 12 3.49 0.85 13.72
C ALA A 12 1.97 1.02 13.84
N SER A 13 1.41 0.90 15.04
CA SER A 13 -0.02 1.11 15.28
C SER A 13 -0.45 2.55 15.00
N MET A 14 0.35 3.55 15.40
CA MET A 14 0.09 4.95 15.05
C MET A 14 0.12 5.18 13.54
N LEU A 15 1.10 4.62 12.83
CA LEU A 15 1.18 4.72 11.37
C LEU A 15 0.02 4.00 10.68
N ALA A 16 -0.46 2.88 11.23
CA ALA A 16 -1.65 2.20 10.72
C ALA A 16 -2.90 3.08 10.85
N ALA A 17 -3.08 3.76 11.99
CA ALA A 17 -4.17 4.70 12.20
C ALA A 17 -4.08 5.90 11.24
N VAL A 18 -2.89 6.47 11.02
CA VAL A 18 -2.68 7.52 10.02
C VAL A 18 -3.00 7.01 8.61
N GLY A 19 -2.55 5.80 8.26
CA GLY A 19 -2.85 5.17 6.97
C GLY A 19 -4.34 4.97 6.74
N TYR A 20 -5.08 4.58 7.78
CA TYR A 20 -6.53 4.47 7.74
C TYR A 20 -7.20 5.83 7.52
N VAL A 21 -6.78 6.87 8.25
CA VAL A 21 -7.34 8.23 8.09
C VAL A 21 -7.10 8.76 6.68
N LEU A 22 -5.92 8.54 6.11
CA LEU A 22 -5.63 8.93 4.73
C LEU A 22 -6.48 8.16 3.72
N GLN A 23 -6.84 6.91 4.02
CA GLN A 23 -7.72 6.10 3.17
C GLN A 23 -9.17 6.59 3.18
N LEU A 24 -9.62 7.33 4.19
CA LEU A 24 -10.97 7.94 4.20
C LEU A 24 -11.17 8.92 3.04
N PHE A 25 -10.08 9.48 2.52
CA PHE A 25 -10.07 10.37 1.37
C PHE A 25 -9.84 9.61 0.05
N GLU A 26 -10.20 8.33 -0.02
CA GLU A 26 -10.12 7.55 -1.25
C GLU A 26 -11.05 8.11 -2.35
N PHE A 27 -10.57 8.12 -3.60
CA PHE A 27 -11.36 8.59 -4.74
C PHE A 27 -11.14 7.72 -5.99
N PRO A 28 -12.17 7.55 -6.84
CA PRO A 28 -11.98 6.89 -8.14
C PRO A 28 -11.14 7.78 -9.06
N LEU A 29 -10.31 7.17 -9.90
CA LEU A 29 -9.47 7.92 -10.83
C LEU A 29 -10.31 8.44 -12.01
N PRO A 30 -10.29 9.76 -12.31
CA PRO A 30 -11.15 10.35 -13.37
C PRO A 30 -10.95 9.74 -14.76
N PHE A 31 -9.75 9.24 -15.05
CA PHE A 31 -9.41 8.61 -16.33
C PHE A 31 -9.86 7.13 -16.42
N LEU A 32 -10.44 6.56 -15.37
CA LEU A 32 -11.01 5.20 -15.32
C LEU A 32 -12.51 5.22 -14.96
N PRO A 33 -13.37 5.88 -15.77
CA PRO A 33 -14.78 6.09 -15.41
C PRO A 33 -15.59 4.79 -15.28
N ALA A 34 -15.18 3.72 -15.98
CA ALA A 34 -15.86 2.43 -15.95
C ALA A 34 -15.45 1.54 -14.75
N ALA A 35 -14.42 1.92 -13.98
CA ALA A 35 -13.87 1.13 -12.88
C ALA A 35 -13.92 1.89 -11.55
N THR A 36 -15.09 2.40 -11.17
CA THR A 36 -15.31 3.20 -9.95
C THR A 36 -15.04 2.46 -8.65
N PHE A 37 -14.97 1.13 -8.68
CA PHE A 37 -14.55 0.29 -7.57
C PHE A 37 -13.04 0.37 -7.28
N LEU A 38 -12.23 0.80 -8.26
CA LEU A 38 -10.80 1.05 -8.09
C LEU A 38 -10.58 2.46 -7.56
N LYS A 39 -10.38 2.58 -6.25
CA LYS A 39 -10.17 3.85 -5.58
C LYS A 39 -8.73 4.01 -5.13
N PHE A 40 -8.19 5.20 -5.36
CA PHE A 40 -6.85 5.58 -4.98
C PHE A 40 -6.84 6.36 -3.67
N ASP A 41 -5.86 6.07 -2.83
CA ASP A 41 -5.59 6.76 -1.56
C ASP A 41 -4.08 6.82 -1.27
N PHE A 42 -3.71 7.72 -0.35
CA PHE A 42 -2.33 7.89 0.12
C PHE A 42 -2.01 7.10 1.41
N GLY A 43 -2.91 6.22 1.85
CA GLY A 43 -2.75 5.42 3.06
C GLY A 43 -1.66 4.35 2.97
N ASP A 44 -1.07 4.13 1.79
CA ASP A 44 0.08 3.23 1.60
C ASP A 44 1.38 3.84 2.15
N ILE A 45 1.48 5.18 2.19
CA ILE A 45 2.69 5.89 2.59
C ILE A 45 3.08 5.56 4.05
N PRO A 46 2.17 5.61 5.06
CA PRO A 46 2.50 5.24 6.43
C PRO A 46 2.99 3.79 6.58
N VAL A 47 2.46 2.86 5.78
CA VAL A 47 2.93 1.47 5.77
C VAL A 47 4.37 1.38 5.28
N VAL A 48 4.69 2.09 4.18
CA VAL A 48 6.07 2.16 3.67
C VAL A 48 7.01 2.76 4.70
N ILE A 49 6.58 3.83 5.40
CA ILE A 49 7.39 4.45 6.46
C ILE A 49 7.67 3.43 7.56
N ALA A 50 6.65 2.74 8.09
CA ALA A 50 6.79 1.71 9.11
C ALA A 50 7.77 0.60 8.66
N GLY A 51 7.61 0.14 7.42
CA GLY A 51 8.48 -0.85 6.79
C GLY A 51 9.93 -0.39 6.70
N SER A 52 10.16 0.84 6.23
CA SER A 52 11.51 1.37 6.06
C SER A 52 12.24 1.58 7.40
N MET A 53 11.49 1.90 8.46
CA MET A 53 12.02 2.09 9.81
C MET A 53 12.34 0.74 10.47
N PHE A 54 11.35 -0.14 10.53
CA PHE A 54 11.40 -1.32 11.40
C PHE A 54 11.56 -2.65 10.65
N GLY A 55 11.49 -2.63 9.32
CA GLY A 55 11.66 -3.79 8.44
C GLY A 55 10.34 -4.36 7.92
N PRO A 56 10.39 -5.43 7.12
CA PRO A 56 9.23 -5.97 6.39
C PRO A 56 8.08 -6.43 7.31
N GLY A 57 8.39 -7.00 8.49
CA GLY A 57 7.36 -7.41 9.45
C GLY A 57 6.52 -6.24 9.95
N ALA A 58 7.10 -5.05 10.10
CA ALA A 58 6.35 -3.86 10.47
C ALA A 58 5.48 -3.34 9.33
N ALA A 59 5.94 -3.45 8.06
CA ALA A 59 5.10 -3.13 6.91
C ALA A 59 3.86 -4.04 6.87
N VAL A 60 4.06 -5.36 7.01
CA VAL A 60 2.96 -6.32 7.04
C VAL A 60 1.99 -6.02 8.17
N LEU A 61 2.49 -5.86 9.40
CA LEU A 61 1.65 -5.56 10.57
C LEU A 61 0.86 -4.25 10.37
N THR A 62 1.52 -3.19 9.92
CA THR A 62 0.89 -1.87 9.72
C THR A 62 -0.19 -1.93 8.64
N ALA A 63 0.08 -2.59 7.52
CA ALA A 63 -0.89 -2.79 6.45
C ALA A 63 -2.10 -3.62 6.93
N THR A 64 -1.86 -4.71 7.66
CA THR A 64 -2.93 -5.56 8.19
C THR A 64 -3.81 -4.79 9.16
N VAL A 65 -3.22 -4.04 10.10
CA VAL A 65 -4.01 -3.22 11.05
C VAL A 65 -4.76 -2.12 10.31
N LYS A 66 -4.14 -1.40 9.36
CA LYS A 66 -4.80 -0.42 8.49
C LYS A 66 -6.01 -1.04 7.78
N GLY A 67 -5.82 -2.21 7.17
CA GLY A 67 -6.84 -2.95 6.44
C GLY A 67 -7.99 -3.44 7.32
N LEU A 68 -7.68 -3.91 8.53
CA LEU A 68 -8.69 -4.31 9.51
C LEU A 68 -9.51 -3.11 10.00
N LEU A 69 -8.87 -1.97 10.27
CA LEU A 69 -9.59 -0.73 10.57
C LEU A 69 -10.51 -0.37 9.41
N TRP A 70 -10.01 -0.38 8.18
CA TRP A 70 -10.84 -0.10 7.01
C TRP A 70 -12.05 -1.05 6.89
N ALA A 71 -11.83 -2.36 7.07
CA ALA A 71 -12.89 -3.36 7.00
C ALA A 71 -13.98 -3.18 8.06
N LEU A 72 -13.61 -2.68 9.26
CA LEU A 72 -14.53 -2.56 10.40
C LEU A 72 -15.26 -1.21 10.44
N ILE A 73 -14.61 -0.11 10.06
CA ILE A 73 -15.10 1.26 10.32
C ILE A 73 -15.08 2.19 9.10
N GLY A 74 -14.60 1.74 7.92
CA GLY A 74 -14.55 2.55 6.69
C GLY A 74 -15.93 2.90 6.11
N HIS A 75 -15.95 3.88 5.19
CA HIS A 75 -17.19 4.35 4.57
C HIS A 75 -17.89 3.24 3.76
N GLY A 76 -19.17 3.00 4.07
CA GLY A 76 -20.06 2.14 3.27
C GLY A 76 -19.71 0.65 3.26
N ALA A 77 -18.93 0.15 4.23
CA ALA A 77 -18.50 -1.25 4.30
C ALA A 77 -18.06 -1.80 2.93
N ASN A 78 -17.16 -1.08 2.25
CA ASN A 78 -16.38 -1.64 1.15
C ASN A 78 -15.94 -3.04 1.60
N SER A 79 -16.47 -4.07 0.93
CA SER A 79 -16.56 -5.40 1.51
C SER A 79 -15.22 -5.89 2.09
N TRP A 80 -15.26 -6.82 3.04
CA TRP A 80 -14.08 -7.53 3.53
C TRP A 80 -13.14 -7.98 2.40
N VAL A 81 -13.71 -8.26 1.22
CA VAL A 81 -12.99 -8.53 -0.03
C VAL A 81 -12.17 -7.34 -0.50
N GLY A 82 -12.78 -6.16 -0.68
CA GLY A 82 -12.07 -4.94 -1.09
C GLY A 82 -11.00 -4.51 -0.08
N ALA A 83 -11.28 -4.62 1.22
CA ALA A 83 -10.29 -4.37 2.27
C ALA A 83 -9.11 -5.36 2.18
N GLY A 84 -9.39 -6.64 1.94
CA GLY A 84 -8.38 -7.67 1.73
C GLY A 84 -7.52 -7.42 0.49
N MET A 85 -8.15 -7.10 -0.65
CA MET A 85 -7.45 -6.75 -1.89
C MET A 85 -6.53 -5.54 -1.71
N ASN A 86 -7.03 -4.46 -1.08
CA ASN A 86 -6.22 -3.29 -0.77
C ASN A 86 -5.04 -3.69 0.13
N THR A 87 -5.28 -4.42 1.22
CA THR A 87 -4.24 -4.83 2.17
C THR A 87 -3.13 -5.63 1.49
N ILE A 88 -3.48 -6.60 0.63
CA ILE A 88 -2.49 -7.39 -0.11
C ILE A 88 -1.70 -6.50 -1.07
N ALA A 89 -2.36 -5.59 -1.79
CA ALA A 89 -1.68 -4.62 -2.66
C ALA A 89 -0.65 -3.79 -1.88
N VAL A 90 -1.04 -3.23 -0.74
CA VAL A 90 -0.14 -2.40 0.08
C VAL A 90 1.05 -3.21 0.60
N ILE A 91 0.82 -4.44 1.07
CA ILE A 91 1.90 -5.31 1.57
C ILE A 91 2.90 -5.56 0.45
N VAL A 92 2.45 -6.01 -0.72
CA VAL A 92 3.33 -6.34 -1.86
C VAL A 92 4.10 -5.11 -2.31
N PHE A 93 3.44 -3.96 -2.39
CA PHE A 93 4.07 -2.69 -2.74
C PHE A 93 5.14 -2.27 -1.73
N ALA A 94 4.84 -2.38 -0.43
CA ALA A 94 5.71 -1.91 0.64
C ALA A 94 6.92 -2.82 0.89
N LEU A 95 6.86 -4.11 0.54
CA LEU A 95 7.93 -5.07 0.86
C LEU A 95 9.31 -4.69 0.26
N PRO A 96 9.45 -4.39 -1.04
CA PRO A 96 10.74 -3.94 -1.59
C PRO A 96 11.26 -2.66 -0.92
N LEU A 97 10.36 -1.72 -0.62
CA LEU A 97 10.70 -0.48 0.08
C LEU A 97 11.09 -0.73 1.55
N ALA A 98 10.50 -1.72 2.22
CA ALA A 98 10.87 -2.10 3.58
C ALA A 98 12.26 -2.76 3.64
N LEU A 99 12.62 -3.54 2.62
CA LEU A 99 13.91 -4.22 2.53
C LEU A 99 15.04 -3.26 2.10
N LEU A 100 14.82 -2.45 1.07
CA LEU A 100 15.85 -1.63 0.43
C LEU A 100 15.82 -0.16 0.87
N GLY A 101 14.70 0.29 1.44
CA GLY A 101 14.45 1.69 1.77
C GLY A 101 15.32 2.27 2.89
N ARG A 102 16.05 1.42 3.63
CA ARG A 102 17.08 1.86 4.59
C ARG A 102 18.29 2.51 3.93
N SER A 103 18.50 2.23 2.64
CA SER A 103 19.55 2.90 1.86
C SER A 103 19.38 4.42 1.88
N ARG A 104 20.50 5.14 1.98
CA ARG A 104 20.56 6.61 1.87
C ARG A 104 20.55 7.08 0.42
N LYS A 105 20.74 6.18 -0.54
CA LYS A 105 20.84 6.50 -1.96
C LYS A 105 19.45 6.59 -2.58
N LEU A 106 19.15 7.73 -3.23
CA LEU A 106 17.87 7.97 -3.91
C LEU A 106 17.54 6.87 -4.93
N TRP A 107 18.51 6.49 -5.77
CA TRP A 107 18.28 5.50 -6.82
C TRP A 107 17.86 4.13 -6.27
N VAL A 108 18.34 3.74 -5.09
CA VAL A 108 17.93 2.46 -4.45
C VAL A 108 16.47 2.55 -4.01
N LYS A 109 16.05 3.68 -3.43
CA LYS A 109 14.66 3.88 -3.01
C LYS A 109 13.72 3.93 -4.21
N ALA A 110 14.13 4.61 -5.29
CA ALA A 110 13.37 4.69 -6.53
C ALA A 110 13.23 3.31 -7.20
N ALA A 111 14.32 2.54 -7.28
CA ALA A 111 14.29 1.18 -7.80
C ALA A 111 13.39 0.26 -6.94
N ALA A 112 13.43 0.39 -5.62
CA ALA A 112 12.55 -0.34 -4.71
C ALA A 112 11.07 0.02 -4.90
N ALA A 113 10.75 1.30 -5.06
CA ALA A 113 9.39 1.75 -5.36
C ALA A 113 8.90 1.20 -6.71
N GLY A 114 9.76 1.23 -7.75
CA GLY A 114 9.46 0.66 -9.06
C GLY A 114 9.20 -0.85 -8.98
N LEU A 115 10.05 -1.59 -8.26
CA LEU A 115 9.88 -3.03 -8.04
C LEU A 115 8.57 -3.32 -7.28
N GLY A 116 8.27 -2.55 -6.24
CA GLY A 116 7.02 -2.66 -5.49
C GLY A 116 5.79 -2.41 -6.37
N MET A 117 5.83 -1.38 -7.21
CA MET A 117 4.76 -1.05 -8.15
C MET A 117 4.51 -2.19 -9.15
N LEU A 118 5.57 -2.74 -9.75
CA LEU A 118 5.46 -3.84 -10.71
C LEU A 118 4.97 -5.13 -10.05
N ALA A 119 5.50 -5.46 -8.87
CA ALA A 119 5.07 -6.63 -8.11
C ALA A 119 3.60 -6.52 -7.68
N MET A 120 3.19 -5.37 -7.15
CA MET A 120 1.79 -5.09 -6.78
C MET A 120 0.89 -5.23 -7.99
N THR A 121 1.27 -4.66 -9.14
CA THR A 121 0.49 -4.74 -10.37
C THR A 121 0.31 -6.20 -10.82
N ALA A 122 1.39 -6.99 -10.85
CA ALA A 122 1.32 -8.40 -11.22
C ALA A 122 0.42 -9.22 -10.28
N VAL A 123 0.56 -9.02 -8.96
CA VAL A 123 -0.29 -9.71 -7.97
C VAL A 123 -1.74 -9.28 -8.09
N MET A 124 -2.02 -8.00 -8.32
CA MET A 124 -3.39 -7.51 -8.49
C MET A 124 -4.04 -8.04 -9.76
N VAL A 125 -3.30 -8.18 -10.87
CA VAL A 125 -3.84 -8.84 -12.08
C VAL A 125 -4.29 -10.27 -11.75
N GLY A 126 -3.44 -11.05 -11.06
CA GLY A 126 -3.77 -12.42 -10.67
C GLY A 126 -4.94 -12.50 -9.68
N LEU A 127 -4.98 -11.61 -8.69
CA LEU A 127 -6.05 -11.60 -7.69
C LEU A 127 -7.39 -11.16 -8.29
N ASN A 128 -7.44 -10.14 -9.14
CA ASN A 128 -8.70 -9.71 -9.77
C ASN A 128 -9.28 -10.83 -10.67
N LEU A 129 -8.44 -11.63 -11.34
CA LEU A 129 -8.88 -12.81 -12.11
C LEU A 129 -9.59 -13.88 -11.28
N ILE A 130 -9.35 -13.92 -9.96
CA ILE A 130 -9.96 -14.88 -9.04
C ILE A 130 -11.11 -14.22 -8.28
N VAL A 131 -10.87 -13.02 -7.75
CA VAL A 131 -11.78 -12.34 -6.84
C VAL A 131 -12.96 -11.72 -7.58
N ASP A 132 -12.74 -11.05 -8.72
CA ASP A 132 -13.80 -10.32 -9.41
C ASP A 132 -14.91 -11.25 -9.94
N PRO A 133 -14.62 -12.43 -10.54
CA PRO A 133 -15.67 -13.38 -10.94
C PRO A 133 -16.48 -13.87 -9.73
N LEU A 134 -15.83 -14.10 -8.60
CA LEU A 134 -16.49 -14.61 -7.39
C LEU A 134 -17.35 -13.54 -6.71
N TYR A 135 -16.82 -12.31 -6.66
CA TYR A 135 -17.44 -11.19 -5.96
C TYR A 135 -18.53 -10.51 -6.80
N PHE A 136 -18.23 -10.12 -8.03
CA PHE A 136 -19.18 -9.45 -8.92
C PHE A 136 -20.05 -10.40 -9.74
N LYS A 137 -19.81 -11.72 -9.66
CA LYS A 137 -20.48 -12.74 -10.49
C LYS A 137 -20.27 -12.53 -11.99
N TRP A 138 -19.16 -11.90 -12.36
CA TRP A 138 -18.82 -11.65 -13.75
C TRP A 138 -18.24 -12.89 -14.42
N PRO A 139 -18.48 -13.10 -15.72
CA PRO A 139 -17.75 -14.09 -16.48
C PRO A 139 -16.26 -13.69 -16.52
N ILE A 140 -15.36 -14.68 -16.48
CA ILE A 140 -13.90 -14.46 -16.56
C ILE A 140 -13.53 -13.61 -17.79
N ALA A 141 -14.26 -13.75 -18.90
CA ALA A 141 -14.07 -12.94 -20.10
C ALA A 141 -14.26 -11.43 -19.86
N ALA A 142 -15.25 -11.04 -19.05
CA ALA A 142 -15.48 -9.64 -18.70
C ALA A 142 -14.36 -9.08 -17.82
N VAL A 143 -13.85 -9.88 -16.87
CA VAL A 143 -12.69 -9.49 -16.04
C VAL A 143 -11.44 -9.31 -16.91
N LYS A 144 -11.18 -10.25 -17.82
CA LYS A 144 -10.06 -10.14 -18.77
C LYS A 144 -10.14 -8.87 -19.63
N ALA A 145 -11.34 -8.48 -20.04
CA ALA A 145 -11.56 -7.27 -20.83
C ALA A 145 -11.15 -5.98 -20.10
N ILE A 146 -11.18 -5.96 -18.76
CA ILE A 146 -10.82 -4.77 -17.97
C ILE A 146 -9.38 -4.80 -17.41
N ILE A 147 -8.65 -5.91 -17.55
CA ILE A 147 -7.27 -6.02 -17.03
C ILE A 147 -6.36 -4.95 -17.63
N VAL A 148 -6.30 -4.90 -18.96
CA VAL A 148 -5.42 -3.98 -19.69
C VAL A 148 -5.90 -2.53 -19.61
N PRO A 149 -7.19 -2.20 -19.80
CA PRO A 149 -7.63 -0.81 -19.80
C PRO A 149 -7.85 -0.21 -18.40
N ALA A 150 -8.03 -1.02 -17.34
CA ALA A 150 -8.35 -0.49 -16.01
C ALA A 150 -7.41 -0.99 -14.90
N ILE A 151 -7.28 -2.31 -14.71
CA ILE A 151 -6.56 -2.87 -13.55
C ILE A 151 -5.07 -2.54 -13.60
N ILE A 152 -4.42 -2.76 -14.75
CA ILE A 152 -3.00 -2.45 -14.93
C ILE A 152 -2.73 -0.94 -14.80
N PRO A 153 -3.43 -0.04 -15.55
CA PRO A 153 -3.24 1.40 -15.41
C PRO A 153 -3.48 1.92 -14.00
N PHE A 154 -4.51 1.43 -13.31
CA PHE A 154 -4.80 1.82 -11.94
C PHE A 154 -3.64 1.46 -11.00
N ASN A 155 -3.15 0.22 -11.05
CA ASN A 155 -2.09 -0.24 -10.14
C ASN A 155 -0.73 0.41 -10.45
N LEU A 156 -0.42 0.64 -11.72
CA LEU A 156 0.76 1.40 -12.11
C LEU A 156 0.68 2.85 -11.61
N PHE A 157 -0.46 3.52 -11.80
CA PHE A 157 -0.66 4.88 -11.30
C PHE A 157 -0.56 4.94 -9.77
N ARG A 158 -1.28 4.06 -9.07
CA ARG A 158 -1.25 3.97 -7.60
C ARG A 158 0.17 3.76 -7.10
N GLY A 159 0.89 2.79 -7.66
CA GLY A 159 2.26 2.49 -7.27
C GLY A 159 3.24 3.61 -7.58
N ALA A 160 3.08 4.31 -8.70
CA ALA A 160 3.90 5.47 -9.03
C ALA A 160 3.64 6.64 -8.07
N ALA A 161 2.37 7.01 -7.85
CA ALA A 161 2.00 8.11 -6.97
C ALA A 161 2.43 7.86 -5.52
N ASN A 162 2.07 6.69 -4.96
CA ASN A 162 2.49 6.31 -3.61
C ASN A 162 3.99 6.07 -3.51
N GLY A 163 4.64 5.60 -4.58
CA GLY A 163 6.09 5.42 -4.67
C GLY A 163 6.84 6.73 -4.57
N VAL A 164 6.49 7.71 -5.42
CA VAL A 164 7.10 9.05 -5.39
C VAL A 164 6.89 9.69 -4.01
N ALA A 165 5.65 9.71 -3.52
CA ALA A 165 5.33 10.33 -2.23
C ALA A 165 6.09 9.66 -1.08
N SER A 166 6.14 8.32 -1.03
CA SER A 166 6.87 7.59 -0.01
C SER A 166 8.37 7.86 -0.06
N VAL A 167 8.97 7.87 -1.25
CA VAL A 167 10.41 8.17 -1.40
C VAL A 167 10.72 9.58 -0.92
N LEU A 168 9.91 10.58 -1.26
CA LEU A 168 10.08 11.95 -0.78
C LEU A 168 10.01 12.03 0.75
N VAL A 169 9.00 11.40 1.36
CA VAL A 169 8.88 11.36 2.82
C VAL A 169 10.08 10.65 3.46
N MET A 170 10.53 9.54 2.90
CA MET A 170 11.71 8.84 3.40
C MET A 170 12.98 9.69 3.31
N LEU A 171 13.15 10.51 2.28
CA LEU A 171 14.30 11.43 2.16
C LEU A 171 14.23 12.56 3.19
N ALA A 172 13.04 13.10 3.44
CA ALA A 172 12.82 14.09 4.48
C ALA A 172 13.13 13.51 5.86
N LEU A 173 12.58 12.32 6.18
CA LEU A 173 12.79 11.65 7.45
C LEU A 173 14.23 11.21 7.67
N GLN A 174 14.97 10.89 6.60
CA GLN A 174 16.38 10.55 6.69
C GLN A 174 17.23 11.67 7.32
N ARG A 175 16.81 12.93 7.23
CA ARG A 175 17.51 14.06 7.84
C ARG A 175 17.26 14.18 9.36
N THR A 176 16.29 13.44 9.91
CA THR A 176 15.88 13.52 11.32
C THR A 176 16.63 12.53 12.21
N ALA A 177 16.76 12.86 13.51
CA ALA A 177 17.44 12.04 14.50
C ALA A 177 16.80 10.66 14.71
N ILE A 178 15.50 10.52 14.41
CA ILE A 178 14.70 9.30 14.57
C ILE A 178 15.29 8.13 13.78
N PHE A 179 15.87 8.40 12.60
CA PHE A 179 16.54 7.41 11.74
C PHE A 179 18.05 7.24 12.02
N ARG A 180 18.63 8.00 12.96
CA ARG A 180 20.05 7.91 13.34
C ARG A 180 20.30 6.93 14.48
N THR A 181 19.31 6.71 15.36
CA THR A 181 19.45 5.94 16.61
C THR A 181 19.12 4.44 16.50
N SER A 182 18.77 3.92 15.32
CA SER A 182 18.47 2.49 15.13
C SER A 182 19.66 1.66 14.63
N ARG A 183 20.89 2.19 14.75
CA ARG A 183 22.12 1.44 14.54
C ARG A 183 22.52 0.74 15.82
#